data_AF-A0A7Y0X505-F1
#
_entry.id   AF-A0A7Y0X505-F1
#
_cell.length_a   1.000
_cell.length_b   1.000
_cell.length_c   1.000
_cell.angle_alpha   90.00
_cell.angle_beta   90.00
_cell.angle_gamma   90.00
#
_symmetry.space_group_name_H-M   'P 1'
#
loop_
_entity.id
_entity.type
_entity.pdbx_description
1 polymer ?
#
loop_
_entity_poly.entity_id
_entity_poly.type
_entity_poly.pdbx_seq_one_letter_code
_entity_poly.pdbx_strand_id
1 'polypeptide(L)'
;KSESHSLIVANSKAWKPFSYLSPDGEPKGILIDFWKEYAANNQIDVQFLLLDWDASLQAVKEGKADFHGGLVYSPERAKYM
;
A
#
# COMPACT_ATOMS: atom_id res chain seq x y z
N LYS A 1 -20.05 2.39 -18.83
CA LYS A 1 -19.37 3.03 -17.68
C LYS A 1 -18.34 2.00 -17.22
N SER A 2 -17.06 2.24 -17.44
CA SER A 2 -16.00 1.39 -16.90
C SER A 2 -16.03 1.54 -15.38
N GLU A 3 -16.14 0.42 -14.66
CA GLU A 3 -15.91 0.36 -13.22
C GLU A 3 -14.50 0.94 -12.97
N SER A 4 -14.40 2.09 -12.29
CA SER A 4 -13.09 2.56 -11.81
C SER A 4 -12.69 1.63 -10.68
N HIS A 5 -11.84 0.66 -10.98
CA HIS A 5 -11.29 -0.22 -9.96
C HIS A 5 -10.10 0.48 -9.31
N SER A 6 -10.34 1.09 -8.15
CA SER A 6 -9.28 1.71 -7.36
C SER A 6 -8.45 0.63 -6.68
N LEU A 7 -7.12 0.68 -6.87
CA LEU A 7 -6.18 -0.22 -6.20
C LEU A 7 -6.01 0.17 -4.74
N ILE A 8 -6.13 -0.79 -3.83
CA ILE A 8 -5.86 -0.62 -2.41
C ILE A 8 -4.45 -1.12 -2.12
N VAL A 9 -3.56 -0.20 -1.75
CA VAL A 9 -2.17 -0.49 -1.42
C VAL A 9 -1.98 -0.41 0.10
N ALA A 10 -1.71 -1.56 0.72
CA ALA A 10 -1.40 -1.65 2.14
C ALA A 10 0.08 -1.39 2.44
N ASN A 11 0.39 -0.72 3.54
CA ASN A 11 1.76 -0.57 4.04
C ASN A 11 1.76 -0.24 5.54
N SER A 12 2.92 -0.04 6.14
CA SER A 12 3.05 0.36 7.54
C SER A 12 2.68 1.83 7.75
N LYS A 13 1.93 2.12 8.82
CA LYS A 13 1.61 3.48 9.28
C LYS A 13 2.76 4.19 9.99
N ALA A 14 3.86 3.50 10.29
CA ALA A 14 4.92 3.99 11.17
C ALA A 14 6.35 3.68 10.66
N TRP A 15 6.54 3.59 9.34
CA TRP A 15 7.83 3.28 8.72
C TRP A 15 8.44 4.49 8.00
N LYS A 16 8.81 5.52 8.76
CA LYS A 16 9.51 6.68 8.20
C LYS A 16 10.90 6.28 7.64
N PRO A 17 11.34 6.89 6.53
CA PRO A 17 10.65 7.89 5.70
C PRO A 17 9.81 7.27 4.56
N PHE A 18 9.60 5.95 4.55
CA PHE A 18 9.04 5.21 3.43
C PHE A 18 7.51 5.24 3.38
N SER A 19 6.84 4.95 4.49
CA SER A 19 5.38 4.98 4.60
C SER A 19 4.97 5.28 6.04
N TYR A 20 4.14 6.30 6.22
CA TYR A 20 3.64 6.70 7.53
C TYR A 20 2.36 7.53 7.42
N LEU A 21 1.61 7.60 8.50
CA LEU A 21 0.53 8.59 8.65
C LEU A 21 1.11 9.89 9.25
N SER A 22 0.79 11.04 8.65
CA SER A 22 1.05 12.33 9.30
C SER A 22 0.06 12.61 10.44
N PRO A 23 0.28 13.65 11.27
CA PRO A 23 -0.62 13.98 12.39
C PRO A 23 -2.08 14.26 12.00
N ASP A 24 -2.31 14.64 10.74
CA ASP A 24 -3.62 14.84 10.10
C ASP A 24 -4.29 13.53 9.65
N GLY A 25 -3.59 12.39 9.74
CA GLY A 25 -4.07 11.08 9.26
C GLY A 25 -3.79 10.81 7.78
N GLU A 26 -3.02 11.66 7.09
CA GLU A 26 -2.73 11.49 5.67
C GLU A 26 -1.55 10.52 5.43
N PRO A 27 -1.65 9.60 4.44
CA PRO A 27 -0.53 8.78 4.00
C PRO A 27 0.60 9.63 3.39
N LYS A 28 1.83 9.49 3.91
CA LYS A 28 3.04 10.16 3.41
C LYS A 28 4.24 9.23 3.37
N GLY A 29 5.25 9.63 2.60
CA GLY A 29 6.54 8.93 2.50
C GLY A 29 6.88 8.51 1.07
N ILE A 30 8.13 8.10 0.87
CA ILE A 30 8.70 7.80 -0.45
C ILE A 30 7.87 6.76 -1.21
N LEU A 31 7.38 5.71 -0.53
CA LEU A 31 6.58 4.68 -1.16
C LEU A 31 5.16 5.18 -1.49
N ILE A 32 4.62 6.10 -0.69
CA ILE A 32 3.33 6.72 -0.99
C ILE A 32 3.44 7.56 -2.26
N ASP A 33 4.49 8.37 -2.37
CA ASP A 33 4.73 9.21 -3.55
C ASP A 33 4.96 8.34 -4.79
N PHE A 34 5.72 7.24 -4.67
CA PHE A 34 5.90 6.28 -5.77
C PHE A 34 4.58 5.71 -6.29
N TRP A 35 3.69 5.26 -5.41
CA TRP A 35 2.40 4.69 -5.82
C TRP A 35 1.45 5.74 -6.39
N LYS A 36 1.50 6.99 -5.91
CA LYS A 36 0.76 8.12 -6.51
C LYS A 36 1.23 8.40 -7.92
N GLU A 37 2.54 8.44 -8.16
CA GLU A 37 3.12 8.62 -9.49
C GLU A 37 2.79 7.45 -10.43
N TYR A 38 2.87 6.21 -9.93
CA TYR A 38 2.43 5.04 -10.68
C TYR A 38 0.96 5.16 -11.08
N ALA A 39 0.09 5.55 -10.15
CA ALA A 39 -1.33 5.71 -10.40
C ALA A 39 -1.62 6.79 -11.46
N ALA A 40 -0.96 7.95 -11.34
CA ALA A 40 -1.08 9.05 -12.29
C ALA A 40 -0.65 8.64 -13.71
N ASN A 41 0.48 7.94 -13.84
CA ASN A 41 1.00 7.51 -15.14
C ASN A 41 0.17 6.41 -15.81
N ASN A 42 -0.56 5.61 -15.03
CA ASN A 42 -1.40 4.51 -15.53
C ASN A 42 -2.89 4.86 -15.59
N GLN A 43 -3.28 6.08 -15.22
CA GLN A 43 -4.67 6.54 -15.19
C GLN A 43 -5.57 5.62 -14.33
N ILE A 44 -5.05 5.21 -13.16
CA ILE A 44 -5.77 4.41 -12.18
C ILE A 44 -5.91 5.17 -10.87
N ASP A 45 -6.93 4.85 -10.09
CA ASP A 45 -7.11 5.38 -8.74
C ASP A 45 -6.36 4.51 -7.73
N VAL A 46 -5.67 5.11 -6.76
CA VAL A 46 -5.00 4.39 -5.66
C VAL A 46 -5.49 4.88 -4.30
N GLN A 47 -5.77 3.93 -3.41
CA GLN A 47 -6.10 4.15 -2.01
C GLN A 47 -5.03 3.50 -1.14
N PHE A 48 -4.71 4.13 0.00
CA PHE A 48 -3.70 3.63 0.91
C PHE A 48 -4.32 3.12 2.21
N LEU A 49 -4.01 1.88 2.55
CA LEU A 49 -4.41 1.24 3.82
C LEU A 49 -3.17 1.10 4.72
N LEU A 50 -2.89 2.13 5.52
CA LEU A 50 -1.73 2.12 6.42
C LEU A 50 -2.07 1.52 7.79
N LEU A 51 -1.42 0.41 8.11
CA LEU A 51 -1.68 -0.40 9.31
C LEU A 51 -0.39 -0.66 10.09
N ASP A 52 -0.47 -1.40 11.20
CA ASP A 52 0.73 -2.03 11.76
C ASP A 52 1.26 -3.07 10.77
N TRP A 53 2.57 -3.33 10.78
CA TRP A 53 3.24 -4.14 9.75
C TRP A 53 2.58 -5.52 9.55
N ASP A 54 2.31 -6.26 10.62
CA ASP A 54 1.69 -7.59 10.48
C ASP A 54 0.26 -7.49 9.96
N ALA A 55 -0.47 -6.43 10.33
CA ALA A 55 -1.82 -6.19 9.86
C ALA A 55 -1.85 -5.77 8.37
N SER A 56 -0.84 -5.06 7.87
CA SER A 56 -0.73 -4.75 6.43
C SER A 56 -0.48 -6.03 5.61
N LEU A 57 0.29 -6.98 6.14
CA LEU A 57 0.47 -8.29 5.48
C LEU A 57 -0.83 -9.11 5.49
N GLN A 58 -1.55 -9.13 6.62
CA GLN A 58 -2.84 -9.82 6.72
C GLN A 58 -3.89 -9.21 5.80
N ALA A 59 -3.92 -7.89 5.65
CA ALA A 59 -4.85 -7.21 4.76
C ALA A 59 -4.74 -7.70 3.31
N VAL A 60 -3.51 -7.91 2.82
CA VAL A 60 -3.29 -8.48 1.47
C VAL A 60 -3.71 -9.96 1.43
N LYS A 61 -3.30 -10.75 2.43
CA LYS A 61 -3.64 -12.18 2.49
C LYS A 61 -5.16 -12.44 2.52
N GLU A 62 -5.92 -11.54 3.13
CA GLU A 62 -7.38 -11.62 3.25
C GLU A 62 -8.13 -10.95 2.10
N GLY A 63 -7.43 -10.35 1.12
CA GLY A 63 -8.03 -9.63 -0.01
C GLY A 63 -8.67 -8.29 0.37
N LYS A 64 -8.32 -7.71 1.53
CA LYS A 64 -8.71 -6.35 1.93
C LYS A 64 -7.85 -5.28 1.26
N ALA A 65 -6.68 -5.66 0.76
CA ALA A 65 -5.80 -4.84 -0.06
C ALA A 65 -5.29 -5.67 -1.24
N ASP A 66 -5.10 -5.01 -2.39
CA ASP A 66 -4.64 -5.66 -3.62
C ASP A 66 -3.13 -5.90 -3.59
N PHE A 67 -2.39 -4.94 -3.03
CA PHE A 67 -0.92 -4.96 -3.00
C PHE A 67 -0.38 -4.52 -1.66
N HIS A 68 0.81 -5.01 -1.31
CA HIS A 68 1.61 -4.42 -0.26
C HIS A 68 2.67 -3.50 -0.87
N GLY A 69 2.63 -2.22 -0.50
CA GLY A 69 3.31 -1.13 -1.22
C GLY A 69 4.81 -0.98 -1.02
N GLY A 70 5.46 -1.97 -0.39
CA GLY A 70 6.90 -1.94 -0.10
C GLY A 70 7.33 -3.14 0.73
N LEU A 71 7.71 -4.22 0.05
CA LEU A 71 8.26 -5.41 0.66
C LEU A 71 9.63 -5.71 0.08
N VAL A 72 10.58 -5.96 0.97
CA VAL A 72 11.79 -6.68 0.59
C VAL A 72 11.39 -8.14 0.37
N TYR A 73 11.89 -8.75 -0.70
CA TYR A 73 11.66 -10.16 -0.97
C TYR A 73 12.02 -11.04 0.24
N SER A 74 11.18 -12.03 0.55
CA SER A 74 11.59 -13.16 1.39
C SER A 74 10.93 -14.47 0.93
N PRO A 75 11.61 -15.61 1.04
CA PRO A 75 11.07 -16.91 0.63
C PRO A 75 9.79 -17.31 1.38
N GLU A 76 9.66 -16.89 2.64
CA GLU A 76 8.48 -17.16 3.46
C GLU A 76 7.25 -16.40 2.95
N ARG A 77 7.43 -15.12 2.60
CA ARG A 77 6.34 -14.23 2.16
C ARG A 77 5.90 -14.53 0.74
N ALA A 78 6.82 -14.95 -0.13
CA ALA A 78 6.52 -15.36 -1.51
C ALA A 78 5.56 -16.57 -1.63
N LYS A 79 5.26 -17.27 -0.52
CA LYS A 79 4.27 -18.36 -0.53
C LYS A 79 2.83 -17.86 -0.55
N TYR A 80 2.58 -16.61 -0.15
CA TYR A 80 1.23 -16.07 0.04
C TYR A 80 1.07 -14.60 -0.39
N MET A 81 2.12 -14.00 -0.95
CA MET A 81 2.13 -12.68 -1.61
C MET A 81 2.63 -12.87 -3.03
#